data_AF-A0A1H1M061-F1
#
_entry.id   AF-A0A1H1M061-F1
#
_cell.length_a   1.000
_cell.length_b   1.000
_cell.length_c   1.000
_cell.angle_alpha   90.00
_cell.angle_beta   90.00
_cell.angle_gamma   90.00
#
_symmetry.space_group_name_H-M   'P 1'
#
loop_
_entity.id
_entity.type
_entity.pdbx_description
1 polymer ?
#
loop_
_entity_poly.entity_id
_entity_poly.type
_entity_poly.pdbx_seq_one_letter_code
_entity_poly.pdbx_strand_id
1 'polypeptide(L)'
;MEKNCISSILYVFYRFILNFVLHLDMLEIQKHLFLFFSLLMFSFYGIAQNSASASFTASVKIVEPISVQTTENMNFASIDARNGGSVILNPDHTREAIGGVLLDNASNVSAAVFEVKGQNGYSYNIDLPEGSFRMVNGANEIVVKDFEMSTSSATLNSDSQVISLGATLYIEPGQKPGIYSTPSPIEIMVSYN
;
A
#
# COMPACT_ATOMS: atom_id res chain seq x y z
N MET A 1 57.09 59.20 -90.09
CA MET A 1 56.97 59.15 -88.61
C MET A 1 55.53 59.19 -88.10
N GLU A 2 54.55 59.51 -88.94
CA GLU A 2 53.15 59.76 -88.50
C GLU A 2 52.32 58.48 -88.21
N LYS A 3 52.58 57.37 -88.92
CA LYS A 3 51.84 56.09 -88.73
C LYS A 3 52.06 55.43 -87.36
N ASN A 4 53.21 55.65 -86.73
CA ASN A 4 53.52 55.07 -85.41
C ASN A 4 52.79 55.79 -84.26
N CYS A 5 52.45 57.07 -84.43
CA CYS A 5 51.76 57.85 -83.40
C CYS A 5 50.29 57.41 -83.24
N ILE A 6 49.59 57.20 -84.36
CA ILE A 6 48.17 56.81 -84.39
C ILE A 6 47.98 55.39 -83.82
N SER A 7 48.88 54.45 -84.13
CA SER A 7 48.84 53.07 -83.61
C SER A 7 49.01 53.03 -82.09
N SER A 8 49.91 53.85 -81.54
CA SER A 8 50.14 53.96 -80.09
C SER A 8 48.92 54.48 -79.35
N ILE A 9 48.27 55.53 -79.88
CA ILE A 9 47.06 56.11 -79.30
C ILE A 9 45.89 55.12 -79.33
N LEU A 10 45.69 54.41 -80.45
CA LEU A 10 44.64 53.41 -80.58
C LEU A 10 44.83 52.24 -79.62
N TYR A 11 46.08 51.81 -79.38
CA TYR A 11 46.41 50.75 -78.42
C TYR A 11 46.15 51.17 -76.97
N VAL A 12 46.53 52.40 -76.60
CA VAL A 12 46.25 52.95 -75.27
C VAL A 12 44.73 53.07 -75.05
N PHE A 13 44.00 53.52 -76.07
CA PHE A 13 42.54 53.64 -76.00
C PHE A 13 41.85 52.27 -75.90
N TYR A 14 42.29 51.28 -76.70
CA TYR A 14 41.80 49.91 -76.61
C TYR A 14 42.08 49.28 -75.25
N ARG A 15 43.29 49.46 -74.70
CA ARG A 15 43.64 48.99 -73.34
C ARG A 15 42.80 49.66 -72.27
N PHE A 16 42.50 50.95 -72.42
CA PHE A 16 41.66 51.69 -71.48
C PHE A 16 40.22 51.16 -71.50
N ILE A 17 39.64 50.98 -72.70
CA ILE A 17 38.30 50.40 -72.86
C ILE A 17 38.26 48.97 -72.32
N LEU A 18 39.25 48.14 -72.63
CA LEU A 18 39.30 46.75 -72.16
C LEU A 18 39.39 46.66 -70.63
N ASN A 19 40.26 47.46 -70.00
CA ASN A 19 40.35 47.50 -68.54
C ASN A 19 39.07 48.05 -67.89
N PHE A 20 38.40 49.02 -68.54
CA PHE A 20 37.14 49.57 -68.05
C PHE A 20 35.99 48.54 -68.14
N VAL A 21 35.88 47.80 -69.25
CA VAL A 21 34.90 46.71 -69.41
C VAL A 21 35.18 45.59 -68.41
N LEU A 22 36.44 45.17 -68.25
CA LEU A 22 36.82 44.17 -67.25
C LEU A 22 36.51 44.62 -65.81
N HIS A 23 36.64 45.92 -65.51
CA HIS A 23 36.30 46.46 -64.20
C HIS A 23 34.78 46.48 -63.97
N LEU A 24 33.98 46.78 -65.00
CA LEU A 24 32.53 46.70 -64.96
C LEU A 24 32.05 45.26 -64.75
N ASP A 25 32.61 44.29 -65.48
CA ASP A 25 32.28 42.86 -65.36
C ASP A 25 32.64 42.31 -63.97
N MET A 26 33.81 42.69 -63.44
CA MET A 26 34.21 42.37 -62.06
C MET A 26 33.21 42.92 -61.03
N LEU A 27 32.67 44.12 -61.25
CA LEU A 27 31.68 44.72 -60.37
C LEU A 27 30.34 43.98 -60.38
N GLU A 28 29.93 43.40 -61.52
CA GLU A 28 28.74 42.56 -61.61
C GLU A 28 28.94 41.20 -60.93
N ILE A 29 30.11 40.57 -61.12
CA ILE A 29 30.45 39.29 -60.47
C ILE A 29 30.48 39.44 -58.94
N GLN A 30 31.01 40.55 -58.40
CA GLN A 30 31.03 40.80 -56.95
C GLN A 30 29.62 40.93 -56.36
N LYS A 31 28.67 41.52 -57.10
CA LYS A 31 27.26 41.63 -56.66
C LYS A 31 26.61 40.25 -56.59
N HIS A 32 26.82 39.41 -57.60
CA HIS A 32 26.28 38.05 -57.61
C HIS A 32 26.91 37.17 -56.52
N LEU A 33 28.21 37.32 -56.26
CA LEU A 33 28.92 36.60 -55.20
C LEU A 33 28.40 36.99 -53.81
N PHE A 34 28.16 38.28 -53.56
CA PHE A 34 27.60 38.77 -52.30
C PHE A 34 26.17 38.24 -52.08
N LEU A 35 25.34 38.23 -53.14
CA LEU A 35 23.97 37.74 -53.09
C LEU A 35 23.91 36.22 -52.84
N PHE A 36 24.82 35.46 -53.46
CA PHE A 36 24.96 34.02 -53.22
C PHE A 36 25.41 33.71 -51.78
N PHE A 37 26.37 34.47 -51.24
CA PHE A 37 26.83 34.32 -49.85
C PHE A 37 25.74 34.67 -48.83
N SER A 38 24.94 35.72 -49.10
CA SER A 38 23.76 36.08 -48.31
C SER A 38 22.71 34.96 -48.27
N LEU A 39 22.48 34.27 -49.40
CA LEU A 39 21.51 33.17 -49.50
C LEU A 39 21.98 31.94 -48.70
N LEU A 40 23.28 31.65 -48.71
CA LEU A 40 23.89 30.53 -48.00
C LEU A 40 23.81 30.67 -46.47
N MET A 41 23.91 31.91 -45.97
CA MET A 41 23.74 32.22 -44.54
C MET A 41 22.29 32.08 -44.07
N PHE A 42 21.32 32.26 -44.96
CA PHE A 42 19.90 32.09 -44.64
C PHE A 42 19.52 30.61 -44.41
N SER A 43 20.21 29.68 -45.09
CA SER A 43 19.97 28.23 -45.00
C SER A 43 20.35 27.60 -43.65
N PHE A 44 21.16 28.28 -42.82
CA PHE A 44 21.55 27.80 -41.49
C PHE A 44 20.53 28.11 -40.39
N TYR A 45 19.54 28.96 -40.63
CA TYR A 45 18.52 29.35 -39.63
C TYR A 45 17.32 28.39 -39.56
N GLY A 46 17.28 27.33 -40.40
CA GLY A 46 16.10 26.49 -40.61
C GLY A 46 15.98 25.21 -39.77
N ILE A 47 16.93 24.87 -38.89
CA ILE A 47 16.85 23.66 -38.07
C ILE A 47 16.39 24.01 -36.65
N ALA A 48 15.16 24.51 -36.53
CA ALA A 48 14.45 24.61 -35.25
C ALA A 48 13.66 23.30 -35.04
N GLN A 49 14.26 22.33 -34.34
CA GLN A 49 13.59 21.07 -34.00
C GLN A 49 12.56 21.33 -32.87
N ASN A 50 11.29 21.51 -33.24
CA ASN A 50 10.19 21.75 -32.30
C ASN A 50 9.56 20.43 -31.85
N SER A 51 10.22 19.71 -30.94
CA SER A 51 9.65 18.53 -30.28
C SER A 51 9.42 18.81 -28.80
N ALA A 52 8.18 18.67 -28.34
CA ALA A 52 7.81 18.74 -26.94
C ALA A 52 7.44 17.34 -26.44
N SER A 53 7.95 16.96 -25.28
CA SER A 53 7.58 15.74 -24.59
C SER A 53 7.13 16.07 -23.17
N ALA A 54 6.21 15.27 -22.66
CA ALA A 54 5.76 15.29 -21.28
C ALA A 54 5.79 13.86 -20.75
N SER A 55 6.13 13.71 -19.48
CA SER A 55 6.13 12.44 -18.77
C SER A 55 5.05 12.43 -17.70
N PHE A 56 4.58 11.24 -17.38
CA PHE A 56 3.70 10.99 -16.23
C PHE A 56 4.27 9.84 -15.40
N THR A 57 3.87 9.80 -14.14
CA THR A 57 4.23 8.72 -13.22
C THR A 57 2.98 7.94 -12.86
N ALA A 58 3.02 6.62 -13.02
CA ALA A 58 2.02 5.71 -12.48
C ALA A 58 2.49 5.22 -11.10
N SER A 59 1.60 5.22 -10.11
CA SER A 59 1.87 4.65 -8.79
C SER A 59 0.70 3.78 -8.34
N VAL A 60 1.03 2.75 -7.56
CA VAL A 60 0.07 1.86 -6.88
C VAL A 60 0.57 1.64 -5.46
N LYS A 61 -0.35 1.61 -4.49
CA LYS A 61 -0.07 1.19 -3.12
C LYS A 61 -0.67 -0.19 -2.92
N ILE A 62 0.17 -1.18 -2.63
CA ILE A 62 -0.27 -2.51 -2.20
C ILE A 62 -0.31 -2.49 -0.67
N VAL A 63 -1.41 -2.94 -0.09
CA VAL A 63 -1.60 -3.01 1.38
C VAL A 63 -1.51 -4.45 1.85
N GLU A 64 -1.02 -4.64 3.07
CA GLU A 64 -0.97 -5.94 3.70
C GLU A 64 -2.39 -6.48 4.02
N PRO A 65 -2.70 -7.74 3.66
CA PRO A 65 -3.96 -8.36 4.04
C PRO A 65 -4.13 -8.45 5.56
N ILE A 66 -5.37 -8.34 6.04
CA ILE A 66 -5.69 -8.62 7.44
C ILE A 66 -5.75 -10.13 7.67
N SER A 67 -5.21 -10.59 8.79
CA SER A 67 -5.28 -11.98 9.20
C SER A 67 -5.38 -12.11 10.72
N VAL A 68 -5.94 -13.22 11.18
CA VAL A 68 -6.08 -13.54 12.61
C VAL A 68 -5.69 -14.99 12.84
N GLN A 69 -4.96 -15.24 13.93
CA GLN A 69 -4.54 -16.57 14.35
C GLN A 69 -4.82 -16.77 15.83
N THR A 70 -5.39 -17.91 16.22
CA THR A 70 -5.49 -18.33 17.63
C THR A 70 -4.12 -18.77 18.14
N THR A 71 -3.64 -18.15 19.20
CA THR A 71 -2.39 -18.50 19.88
C THR A 71 -2.63 -19.27 21.17
N GLU A 72 -3.76 -19.03 21.84
CA GLU A 72 -4.19 -19.78 23.03
C GLU A 72 -5.70 -20.05 22.99
N ASN A 73 -6.11 -21.24 23.45
CA ASN A 73 -7.52 -21.62 23.54
C ASN A 73 -8.11 -21.22 24.90
N MET A 74 -9.42 -20.95 24.90
CA MET A 74 -10.17 -20.71 26.13
C MET A 74 -10.23 -21.97 26.99
N ASN A 75 -9.85 -21.86 28.26
CA ASN A 75 -9.89 -22.93 29.24
C ASN A 75 -10.37 -22.37 30.60
N PHE A 76 -11.57 -22.79 30.99
CA PHE A 76 -12.15 -22.46 32.30
C PHE A 76 -11.50 -23.23 33.45
N ALA A 77 -10.64 -24.20 33.17
CA ALA A 77 -9.97 -25.08 34.12
C ALA A 77 -10.94 -25.87 35.02
N SER A 78 -10.43 -26.53 36.07
CA SER A 78 -11.25 -27.40 36.92
C SER A 78 -12.20 -26.59 37.81
N ILE A 79 -13.42 -27.10 37.98
CA ILE A 79 -14.49 -26.50 38.77
C ILE A 79 -15.34 -27.58 39.47
N ASP A 80 -15.95 -27.25 40.61
CA ASP A 80 -16.98 -28.06 41.26
C ASP A 80 -18.37 -27.51 40.90
N ALA A 81 -19.10 -28.28 40.08
CA ALA A 81 -20.41 -27.95 39.56
C ALA A 81 -21.59 -28.45 40.42
N ARG A 82 -21.35 -29.03 41.62
CA ARG A 82 -22.40 -29.69 42.43
C ARG A 82 -23.65 -28.84 42.62
N ASN A 83 -23.48 -27.55 42.93
CA ASN A 83 -24.59 -26.63 43.21
C ASN A 83 -24.96 -25.74 42.01
N GLY A 84 -24.26 -25.85 40.87
CA GLY A 84 -24.45 -24.99 39.71
C GLY A 84 -24.08 -23.53 39.95
N GLY A 85 -24.24 -22.68 38.94
CA GLY A 85 -23.88 -21.27 38.98
C GLY A 85 -23.28 -20.82 37.65
N SER A 86 -22.45 -19.79 37.70
CA SER A 86 -21.69 -19.32 36.55
C SER A 86 -20.24 -19.01 36.88
N VAL A 87 -19.37 -19.19 35.90
CA VAL A 87 -17.95 -18.81 35.98
C VAL A 87 -17.70 -17.76 34.91
N ILE A 88 -17.38 -16.55 35.34
CA ILE A 88 -16.91 -15.49 34.45
C ILE A 88 -15.42 -15.71 34.24
N LEU A 89 -14.96 -15.78 32.99
CA LEU A 89 -13.56 -15.79 32.61
C LEU A 89 -13.27 -14.48 31.88
N ASN A 90 -12.46 -13.64 32.49
CA ASN A 90 -12.10 -12.33 31.96
C ASN A 90 -10.98 -12.44 30.91
N PRO A 91 -10.87 -11.45 30.00
CA PRO A 91 -9.78 -11.39 29.02
C PRO A 91 -8.36 -11.34 29.62
N ASP A 92 -8.22 -10.95 30.90
CA ASP A 92 -6.96 -10.92 31.64
C ASP A 92 -6.56 -12.27 32.26
N HIS A 93 -7.24 -13.36 31.84
CA HIS A 93 -7.05 -14.73 32.30
C HIS A 93 -7.47 -14.97 33.76
N THR A 94 -8.13 -14.00 34.41
CA THR A 94 -8.76 -14.21 35.71
C THR A 94 -10.15 -14.81 35.57
N ARG A 95 -10.61 -15.53 36.61
CA ARG A 95 -11.98 -16.06 36.64
C ARG A 95 -12.64 -15.85 38.00
N GLU A 96 -13.95 -15.67 37.97
CA GLU A 96 -14.80 -15.45 39.14
C GLU A 96 -15.97 -16.42 39.12
N ALA A 97 -16.29 -17.01 40.28
CA ALA A 97 -17.45 -17.87 40.46
C ALA A 97 -18.61 -17.08 41.06
N ILE A 98 -19.79 -17.25 40.47
CA ILE A 98 -21.05 -16.69 40.96
C ILE A 98 -22.01 -17.83 41.26
N GLY A 99 -22.67 -17.77 42.42
CA GLY A 99 -23.60 -18.81 42.88
C GLY A 99 -22.90 -19.93 43.63
N GLY A 100 -23.25 -21.18 43.31
CA GLY A 100 -22.81 -22.36 44.05
C GLY A 100 -21.61 -23.10 43.46
N VAL A 101 -21.07 -22.65 42.33
CA VAL A 101 -19.91 -23.23 41.66
C VAL A 101 -18.64 -22.86 42.43
N LEU A 102 -17.71 -23.79 42.59
CA LEU A 102 -16.43 -23.54 43.25
C LEU A 102 -15.28 -23.69 42.25
N LEU A 103 -14.28 -22.83 42.38
CA LEU A 103 -13.10 -22.83 41.52
C LEU A 103 -11.97 -23.61 42.16
N ASP A 104 -11.26 -24.41 41.35
CA ASP A 104 -10.03 -25.07 41.77
C ASP A 104 -8.82 -24.14 41.59
N ASN A 105 -8.28 -23.63 42.69
CA ASN A 105 -7.17 -22.66 42.71
C ASN A 105 -5.86 -23.16 42.04
N ALA A 106 -5.71 -24.46 41.76
CA ALA A 106 -4.47 -25.06 41.28
C ALA A 106 -4.42 -25.32 39.76
N SER A 107 -5.37 -24.81 38.99
CA SER A 107 -5.57 -25.22 37.59
C SER A 107 -5.21 -24.11 36.58
N ASN A 108 -4.66 -24.51 35.43
CA ASN A 108 -4.26 -23.59 34.36
C ASN A 108 -5.50 -23.01 33.67
N VAL A 109 -5.80 -21.74 33.96
CA VAL A 109 -6.88 -20.96 33.34
C VAL A 109 -6.32 -20.14 32.19
N SER A 110 -7.03 -20.07 31.07
CA SER A 110 -6.65 -19.21 29.94
C SER A 110 -7.87 -18.63 29.25
N ALA A 111 -7.89 -17.32 29.01
CA ALA A 111 -8.75 -16.71 28.01
C ALA A 111 -8.32 -17.18 26.60
N ALA A 112 -9.20 -17.06 25.60
CA ALA A 112 -8.75 -17.26 24.22
C ALA A 112 -7.88 -16.08 23.79
N VAL A 113 -6.75 -16.35 23.15
CA VAL A 113 -5.82 -15.31 22.68
C VAL A 113 -5.67 -15.41 21.18
N PHE A 114 -5.74 -14.26 20.52
CA PHE A 114 -5.59 -14.14 19.08
C PHE A 114 -4.50 -13.11 18.74
N GLU A 115 -3.73 -13.43 17.70
CA GLU A 115 -2.80 -12.53 17.06
C GLU A 115 -3.42 -12.01 15.76
N VAL A 116 -3.67 -10.69 15.69
CA VAL A 116 -4.15 -9.99 14.50
C VAL A 116 -2.97 -9.34 13.80
N LYS A 117 -2.82 -9.59 12.50
CA LYS A 117 -1.79 -8.97 11.65
C LYS A 117 -2.40 -8.21 10.50
N GLY A 118 -1.75 -7.12 10.10
CA GLY A 118 -2.17 -6.31 8.98
C GLY A 118 -1.36 -5.03 8.85
N GLN A 119 -1.79 -4.18 7.94
CA GLN A 119 -1.14 -2.93 7.57
C GLN A 119 -1.13 -1.95 8.75
N ASN A 120 0.07 -1.57 9.18
CA ASN A 120 0.26 -0.54 10.19
C ASN A 120 -0.45 0.78 9.80
N GLY A 121 -1.14 1.38 10.77
CA GLY A 121 -1.96 2.58 10.64
C GLY A 121 -3.39 2.35 10.16
N TYR A 122 -3.79 1.11 9.86
CA TYR A 122 -5.15 0.79 9.44
C TYR A 122 -6.00 0.41 10.65
N SER A 123 -7.24 0.86 10.64
CA SER A 123 -8.25 0.46 11.63
C SER A 123 -8.96 -0.81 11.18
N TYR A 124 -9.35 -1.63 12.14
CA TYR A 124 -10.08 -2.86 11.89
C TYR A 124 -11.17 -3.08 12.95
N ASN A 125 -12.11 -3.94 12.62
CA ASN A 125 -13.18 -4.40 13.50
C ASN A 125 -13.04 -5.90 13.77
N ILE A 126 -13.52 -6.32 14.94
CA ILE A 126 -13.62 -7.72 15.33
C ILE A 126 -15.08 -8.00 15.66
N ASP A 127 -15.68 -8.93 14.95
CA ASP A 127 -17.02 -9.41 15.25
C ASP A 127 -16.91 -10.59 16.22
N LEU A 128 -17.51 -10.41 17.40
CA LEU A 128 -17.55 -11.43 18.44
C LEU A 128 -18.59 -12.51 18.13
N PRO A 129 -18.42 -13.72 18.69
CA PRO A 129 -19.42 -14.77 18.53
C PRO A 129 -20.74 -14.34 19.18
N GLU A 130 -21.81 -14.29 18.38
CA GLU A 130 -23.13 -13.93 18.89
C GLU A 130 -23.87 -15.14 19.46
N GLY A 131 -24.59 -14.93 20.56
CA GLY A 131 -25.45 -15.93 21.17
C GLY A 131 -24.73 -16.86 22.16
N SER A 132 -25.15 -18.13 22.17
CA SER A 132 -24.73 -19.10 23.17
C SER A 132 -24.23 -20.40 22.53
N PHE A 133 -23.12 -20.91 23.03
CA PHE A 133 -22.47 -22.11 22.51
C PHE A 133 -22.53 -23.24 23.54
N ARG A 134 -22.76 -24.46 23.06
CA ARG A 134 -22.83 -25.65 23.90
C ARG A 134 -21.45 -26.27 24.03
N MET A 135 -21.07 -26.59 25.26
CA MET A 135 -19.95 -27.49 25.55
C MET A 135 -20.54 -28.81 26.04
N VAL A 136 -20.09 -29.93 25.47
CA VAL A 136 -20.73 -31.24 25.66
C VAL A 136 -19.80 -32.25 26.32
N ASN A 137 -20.36 -33.09 27.18
CA ASN A 137 -19.75 -34.30 27.70
C ASN A 137 -20.75 -35.47 27.56
N GLY A 138 -20.64 -36.21 26.46
CA GLY A 138 -21.63 -37.24 26.11
C GLY A 138 -23.02 -36.62 25.90
N ALA A 139 -23.98 -36.98 26.74
CA ALA A 139 -25.34 -36.43 26.72
C ALA A 139 -25.53 -35.18 27.62
N ASN A 140 -24.51 -34.81 28.40
CA ASN A 140 -24.57 -33.64 29.28
C ASN A 140 -24.07 -32.41 28.53
N GLU A 141 -24.64 -31.26 28.82
CA GLU A 141 -24.24 -29.99 28.22
C GLU A 141 -24.21 -28.86 29.24
N ILE A 142 -23.30 -27.93 28.99
CA ILE A 142 -23.21 -26.63 29.65
C ILE A 142 -23.10 -25.55 28.56
N VAL A 143 -23.35 -24.30 28.93
CA VAL A 143 -23.43 -23.20 27.98
C VAL A 143 -22.35 -22.18 28.24
N VAL A 144 -21.64 -21.75 27.21
CA VAL A 144 -20.75 -20.58 27.23
C VAL A 144 -21.36 -19.47 26.37
N LYS A 145 -21.42 -18.26 26.93
CA LYS A 145 -21.97 -17.06 26.27
C LYS A 145 -21.41 -15.80 26.91
N ASP A 146 -21.93 -14.64 26.53
CA ASP A 146 -21.52 -13.33 27.06
C ASP A 146 -20.02 -13.09 26.88
N PHE A 147 -19.58 -13.16 25.62
CA PHE A 147 -18.19 -12.97 25.23
C PHE A 147 -17.77 -11.51 25.44
N GLU A 148 -16.62 -11.33 26.06
CA GLU A 148 -16.04 -10.01 26.34
C GLU A 148 -14.60 -10.00 25.85
N MET A 149 -14.18 -8.95 25.17
CA MET A 149 -12.83 -8.82 24.63
C MET A 149 -12.04 -7.75 25.36
N SER A 150 -10.72 -7.90 25.39
CA SER A 150 -9.83 -6.92 26.03
C SER A 150 -9.90 -5.53 25.39
N THR A 151 -10.14 -5.46 24.07
CA THR A 151 -10.24 -4.21 23.30
C THR A 151 -11.18 -4.37 22.12
N SER A 152 -12.23 -3.54 21.98
CA SER A 152 -13.29 -3.73 20.98
C SER A 152 -13.00 -3.28 19.55
N SER A 153 -12.04 -2.39 19.37
CA SER A 153 -11.58 -1.93 18.05
C SER A 153 -10.23 -1.29 18.24
N ALA A 154 -9.34 -1.46 17.27
CA ALA A 154 -8.01 -0.90 17.37
C ALA A 154 -7.51 -0.44 16.00
N THR A 155 -6.62 0.54 16.05
CA THR A 155 -5.71 0.81 14.94
C THR A 155 -4.50 -0.07 15.15
N LEU A 156 -4.10 -0.81 14.11
CA LEU A 156 -2.83 -1.53 14.13
C LEU A 156 -1.72 -0.50 14.22
N ASN A 157 -1.14 -0.33 15.40
CA ASN A 157 0.01 0.58 15.64
C ASN A 157 1.35 -0.11 15.36
N SER A 158 1.30 -1.39 15.04
CA SER A 158 2.39 -2.30 14.70
C SER A 158 1.89 -3.36 13.73
N ASP A 159 2.78 -4.15 13.15
CA ASP A 159 2.44 -5.20 12.17
C ASP A 159 1.61 -6.34 12.78
N SER A 160 1.55 -6.41 14.12
CA SER A 160 0.79 -7.39 14.89
C SER A 160 0.19 -6.75 16.15
N GLN A 161 -0.97 -7.24 16.57
CA GLN A 161 -1.62 -6.91 17.83
C GLN A 161 -2.19 -8.18 18.46
N VAL A 162 -1.99 -8.31 19.78
CA VAL A 162 -2.58 -9.40 20.57
C VAL A 162 -3.89 -8.92 21.18
N ILE A 163 -4.93 -9.75 21.06
CA ILE A 163 -6.24 -9.55 21.68
C ILE A 163 -6.61 -10.80 22.48
N SER A 164 -7.34 -10.61 23.56
CA SER A 164 -7.84 -11.70 24.41
C SER A 164 -9.36 -11.64 24.50
N LEU A 165 -9.97 -12.82 24.58
CA LEU A 165 -11.42 -13.01 24.64
C LEU A 165 -11.78 -13.87 25.85
N GLY A 166 -12.57 -13.28 26.75
CA GLY A 166 -13.25 -13.90 27.87
C GLY A 166 -14.68 -14.31 27.52
N ALA A 167 -15.32 -15.05 28.41
CA ALA A 167 -16.73 -15.45 28.32
C ALA A 167 -17.27 -15.90 29.68
N THR A 168 -18.57 -16.08 29.78
CA THR A 168 -19.24 -16.64 30.95
C THR A 168 -19.73 -18.06 30.69
N LEU A 169 -19.31 -18.99 31.54
CA LEU A 169 -19.78 -20.37 31.58
C LEU A 169 -20.97 -20.50 32.52
N TYR A 170 -22.07 -21.07 32.05
CA TYR A 170 -23.31 -21.31 32.80
C TYR A 170 -23.52 -22.80 33.02
N ILE A 171 -23.76 -23.16 34.27
CA ILE A 171 -23.69 -24.54 34.75
C ILE A 171 -24.89 -24.82 35.65
N GLU A 172 -25.69 -25.79 35.25
CA GLU A 172 -26.79 -26.26 36.10
C GLU A 172 -26.26 -27.11 37.28
N PRO A 173 -26.99 -27.20 38.40
CA PRO A 173 -26.60 -28.09 39.50
C PRO A 173 -26.58 -29.55 39.07
N GLY A 174 -25.65 -30.33 39.63
CA GLY A 174 -25.60 -31.78 39.43
C GLY A 174 -25.00 -32.25 38.09
N GLN A 175 -24.32 -31.37 37.35
CA GLN A 175 -23.58 -31.72 36.14
C GLN A 175 -22.59 -32.86 36.40
N LYS A 176 -22.51 -33.81 35.46
CA LYS A 176 -21.67 -35.00 35.63
C LYS A 176 -20.19 -34.64 35.48
N PRO A 177 -19.29 -35.23 36.29
CA PRO A 177 -17.86 -35.05 36.11
C PRO A 177 -17.41 -35.50 34.72
N GLY A 178 -16.57 -34.70 34.07
CA GLY A 178 -16.06 -34.98 32.74
C GLY A 178 -15.49 -33.74 32.06
N ILE A 179 -14.88 -33.92 30.90
CA ILE A 179 -14.40 -32.82 30.05
C ILE A 179 -15.55 -32.38 29.16
N TYR A 180 -15.93 -31.10 29.25
CA TYR A 180 -16.90 -30.47 28.36
C TYR A 180 -16.12 -29.69 27.30
N SER A 181 -16.44 -29.91 26.03
CA SER A 181 -15.80 -29.21 24.91
C SER A 181 -16.84 -28.79 23.89
N THR A 182 -16.56 -27.72 23.13
CA THR A 182 -17.44 -27.35 22.01
C THR A 182 -17.35 -28.41 20.90
N PRO A 183 -18.47 -28.84 20.30
CA PRO A 183 -18.46 -29.82 19.21
C PRO A 183 -17.96 -29.23 17.89
N SER A 184 -17.93 -27.90 17.79
CA SER A 184 -17.39 -27.15 16.65
C SER A 184 -16.60 -25.94 17.16
N PRO A 185 -15.60 -25.45 16.39
CA PRO A 185 -14.88 -24.23 16.73
C PRO A 185 -15.84 -23.04 16.88
N ILE A 186 -15.55 -22.18 17.85
CA ILE A 186 -16.18 -20.86 17.96
C ILE A 186 -15.27 -19.89 17.21
N GLU A 187 -15.81 -19.22 16.21
CA GLU A 187 -15.04 -18.35 15.31
C GLU A 187 -15.25 -16.87 15.66
N ILE A 188 -14.19 -16.08 15.45
CA ILE A 188 -14.26 -14.62 15.39
C ILE A 188 -13.96 -14.18 13.95
N MET A 189 -14.50 -13.04 13.55
CA MET A 189 -14.19 -12.45 12.25
C MET A 189 -13.44 -11.14 12.45
N VAL A 190 -12.39 -10.93 11.67
CA VAL A 190 -11.61 -9.70 11.68
C VAL A 190 -11.63 -9.10 10.28
N SER A 191 -11.98 -7.82 10.17
CA SER A 191 -12.09 -7.11 8.90
C SER A 191 -11.53 -5.69 9.02
N TYR A 192 -10.91 -5.17 7.96
CA TYR A 192 -10.60 -3.74 7.91
C TYR A 192 -11.88 -2.92 7.88
N ASN A 193 -11.83 -1.73 8.48
CA ASN A 193 -12.90 -0.74 8.44
C ASN A 193 -12.99 -0.04 7.07
#